data_AF-A0A3A6FSU4-F1
#
_entry.id   AF-A0A3A6FSU4-F1
#
_cell.length_a   1.000
_cell.length_b   1.000
_cell.length_c   1.000
_cell.angle_alpha   90.00
_cell.angle_beta   90.00
_cell.angle_gamma   90.00
#
_symmetry.space_group_name_H-M   'P 1'
#
loop_
_entity.id
_entity.type
_entity.pdbx_description
1 polymer ?
#
loop_
_entity_poly.entity_id
_entity_poly.type
_entity_poly.pdbx_seq_one_letter_code
_entity_poly.pdbx_strand_id
1 'polypeptide(L)'
;MLLINEVKEGWSMGFLFGRKKKEKKHEVISISGTQLCDLLTKAVSLATEDVEAKCYSTGPEIMFEYNGNVHFMGIKYDKKRAKTEKRITFSNELMTVYIDKQSFSTVEELRMQATIDGEFLSNISAGIIVAPEYNELL
;
A
#
# COMPACT_ATOMS: atom_id res chain seq x y z
N MET A 1 38.07 -53.54 -31.32
CA MET A 1 36.94 -54.45 -31.61
C MET A 1 35.79 -54.07 -30.69
N LEU A 2 34.65 -53.76 -31.32
CA LEU A 2 33.25 -53.87 -30.88
C LEU A 2 32.74 -53.06 -29.66
N LEU A 3 32.02 -51.98 -30.03
CA LEU A 3 30.74 -51.51 -29.50
C LEU A 3 29.77 -52.63 -29.06
N ILE A 4 28.84 -52.28 -28.15
CA ILE A 4 27.36 -52.51 -28.13
C ILE A 4 26.93 -52.41 -26.64
N ASN A 5 26.31 -51.34 -26.13
CA ASN A 5 24.92 -50.87 -26.25
C ASN A 5 23.82 -51.81 -25.72
N GLU A 6 22.82 -51.19 -25.09
CA GLU A 6 21.44 -51.65 -24.81
C GLU A 6 21.15 -52.51 -23.57
N VAL A 7 20.04 -52.39 -22.83
CA VAL A 7 19.00 -51.36 -22.51
C VAL A 7 17.81 -52.12 -21.87
N LYS A 8 17.03 -51.43 -21.02
CA LYS A 8 15.66 -51.77 -20.50
C LYS A 8 15.61 -52.87 -19.42
N GLU A 9 14.83 -52.73 -18.36
CA GLU A 9 13.48 -52.14 -18.21
C GLU A 9 13.47 -51.21 -16.96
N GLY A 10 12.91 -50.00 -16.96
CA GLY A 10 11.53 -49.68 -17.31
C GLY A 10 10.63 -50.01 -16.13
N TRP A 11 10.09 -48.99 -15.45
CA TRP A 11 8.65 -48.70 -15.31
C TRP A 11 8.56 -47.27 -14.74
N SER A 12 8.33 -46.33 -15.65
CA SER A 12 7.92 -44.95 -15.37
C SER A 12 6.54 -44.97 -14.71
N MET A 13 6.33 -44.16 -13.68
CA MET A 13 5.10 -43.37 -13.49
C MET A 13 5.36 -42.26 -12.46
N GLY A 14 5.41 -41.02 -12.90
CA GLY A 14 5.52 -39.87 -12.00
C GLY A 14 6.06 -38.59 -12.61
N PHE A 15 5.75 -38.31 -13.88
CA PHE A 15 5.84 -36.96 -14.44
C PHE A 15 5.00 -36.01 -13.57
N LEU A 16 5.64 -35.24 -12.70
CA LEU A 16 5.20 -33.89 -12.41
C LEU A 16 6.43 -33.02 -12.36
N PHE A 17 6.68 -32.35 -13.49
CA PHE A 17 7.43 -31.12 -13.58
C PHE A 17 7.43 -30.41 -12.23
N GLY A 18 8.57 -30.45 -11.54
CA GLY A 18 8.93 -29.43 -10.58
C GLY A 18 9.04 -28.13 -11.38
N ARG A 19 7.89 -27.52 -11.69
CA ARG A 19 7.80 -26.13 -12.09
C ARG A 19 8.63 -25.42 -11.02
N LYS A 20 9.81 -24.91 -11.40
CA LYS A 20 10.39 -23.76 -10.70
C LYS A 20 9.20 -22.87 -10.46
N LYS A 21 8.80 -22.72 -9.20
CA LYS A 21 7.76 -21.78 -8.81
C LYS A 21 8.33 -20.47 -9.36
N LYS A 22 7.81 -20.03 -10.52
CA LYS A 22 8.10 -18.68 -10.99
C LYS A 22 7.68 -17.86 -9.80
N GLU A 23 8.64 -17.29 -9.08
CA GLU A 23 8.36 -16.18 -8.21
C GLU A 23 7.48 -15.30 -9.07
N LYS A 24 6.21 -15.17 -8.68
CA LYS A 24 5.38 -14.14 -9.26
C LYS A 24 6.22 -12.91 -8.95
N LYS A 25 6.82 -12.29 -9.98
CA LYS A 25 7.33 -10.93 -9.83
C LYS A 25 6.14 -10.22 -9.24
N HIS A 26 6.23 -9.88 -7.95
CA HIS A 26 5.25 -8.98 -7.36
C HIS A 26 5.42 -7.74 -8.21
N GLU A 27 4.49 -7.52 -9.13
CA GLU A 27 4.49 -6.33 -9.95
C GLU A 27 4.37 -5.20 -8.95
N VAL A 28 5.44 -4.44 -8.78
CA VAL A 28 5.44 -3.25 -7.95
C VAL A 28 5.37 -2.07 -8.88
N ILE A 29 4.66 -1.04 -8.46
CA ILE A 29 4.55 0.20 -9.23
C ILE A 29 5.41 1.27 -8.55
N SER A 30 6.12 2.02 -9.38
CA SER A 30 6.91 3.17 -8.95
C SER A 30 6.10 4.44 -9.19
N ILE A 31 5.87 5.20 -8.12
CA ILE A 31 5.02 6.40 -8.14
C ILE A 31 5.79 7.61 -7.61
N SER A 32 5.25 8.80 -7.90
CA SER A 32 5.68 10.07 -7.32
C SER A 32 5.05 10.29 -5.93
N GLY A 33 5.60 11.24 -5.17
CA GLY A 33 5.01 11.65 -3.89
C GLY A 33 3.64 12.32 -4.06
N THR A 34 3.40 12.98 -5.19
CA THR A 34 2.06 13.51 -5.52
C THR A 34 1.05 12.38 -5.68
N GLN A 35 1.39 11.33 -6.43
CA GLN A 35 0.53 10.16 -6.61
C GLN A 35 0.27 9.43 -5.28
N LEU A 36 1.25 9.40 -4.37
CA LEU A 36 1.04 8.86 -3.02
C LEU A 36 0.00 9.68 -2.24
N CYS A 37 0.01 11.01 -2.35
CA CYS A 37 -1.04 11.86 -1.77
C CYS A 37 -2.43 11.63 -2.41
N ASP A 38 -2.48 11.34 -3.71
CA ASP A 38 -3.73 11.01 -4.40
C ASP A 38 -4.34 9.71 -3.85
N LEU A 39 -3.51 8.68 -3.61
CA LEU A 39 -3.94 7.45 -2.93
C LEU A 39 -4.50 7.73 -1.53
N LEU A 40 -3.84 8.58 -0.75
CA LEU A 40 -4.34 8.94 0.57
C LEU A 40 -5.65 9.72 0.49
N THR A 41 -5.82 10.59 -0.51
CA THR A 41 -7.08 11.31 -0.73
C THR A 41 -8.23 10.34 -0.98
N LYS A 42 -8.00 9.28 -1.77
CA LYS A 42 -9.00 8.21 -1.95
C LYS A 42 -9.28 7.46 -0.65
N ALA A 43 -8.27 7.19 0.18
CA ALA A 43 -8.46 6.59 1.50
C ALA A 43 -9.31 7.47 2.44
N VAL A 44 -9.17 8.80 2.39
CA VAL A 44 -10.03 9.74 3.12
C VAL A 44 -11.49 9.64 2.67
N SER A 45 -11.73 9.56 1.36
CA SER A 45 -13.09 9.38 0.82
C SER A 45 -13.73 8.08 1.32
N LEU A 46 -13.00 6.96 1.28
CA LEU A 46 -13.48 5.67 1.78
C LEU A 46 -13.81 5.72 3.29
N ALA A 47 -12.97 6.36 4.09
CA ALA A 47 -13.26 6.51 5.52
C ALA A 47 -14.44 7.46 5.80
N THR A 48 -14.67 8.44 4.92
CA THR A 48 -15.86 9.30 5.00
C THR A 48 -17.12 8.45 4.82
N GLU A 49 -17.16 7.62 3.78
CA GLU A 49 -18.26 6.68 3.52
C GLU A 49 -18.47 5.71 4.68
N ASP A 50 -17.38 5.15 5.24
CA ASP A 50 -17.45 4.22 6.36
C ASP A 50 -17.98 4.85 7.65
N VAL A 51 -17.60 6.10 7.95
CA VAL A 51 -18.09 6.83 9.11
C VAL A 51 -19.58 7.15 8.95
N GLU A 52 -20.00 7.57 7.75
CA GLU A 52 -21.40 7.86 7.45
C GLU A 52 -22.26 6.59 7.44
N ALA A 53 -21.70 5.45 7.02
CA ALA A 53 -22.31 4.13 7.13
C ALA A 53 -22.32 3.58 8.57
N LYS A 54 -21.76 4.30 9.55
CA LYS A 54 -21.59 3.89 10.96
C LYS A 54 -20.74 2.63 11.14
N CYS A 55 -19.94 2.27 10.14
CA CYS A 55 -18.91 1.25 10.21
C CYS A 55 -17.70 1.78 10.99
N TYR A 56 -17.41 3.07 10.85
CA TYR A 56 -16.27 3.75 11.47
C TYR A 56 -14.94 3.01 11.24
N SER A 57 -14.69 2.40 10.08
CA SER A 57 -13.35 1.95 9.71
C SER A 57 -12.53 3.16 9.23
N THR A 58 -11.22 3.16 9.50
CA THR A 58 -10.31 4.24 9.07
C THR A 58 -9.55 3.87 7.78
N GLY A 59 -10.12 2.99 6.95
CA GLY A 59 -9.44 2.42 5.79
C GLY A 59 -8.16 1.63 6.13
N PRO A 60 -7.56 0.94 5.14
CA PRO A 60 -6.25 0.32 5.29
C PRO A 60 -5.12 1.35 5.28
N GLU A 61 -4.03 1.06 6.00
CA GLU A 61 -2.78 1.83 5.89
C GLU A 61 -2.11 1.53 4.54
N ILE A 62 -1.59 2.58 3.89
CA ILE A 62 -0.80 2.47 2.67
C ILE A 62 0.64 2.15 3.10
N MET A 63 1.08 0.92 2.81
CA MET A 63 2.47 0.49 3.00
C MET A 63 3.24 0.67 1.70
N PHE A 64 4.42 1.28 1.79
CA PHE A 64 5.26 1.57 0.63
C PHE A 64 6.75 1.50 0.98
N GLU A 65 7.60 1.31 -0.03
CA GLU A 65 9.05 1.34 0.11
C GLU A 65 9.64 2.58 -0.58
N TYR A 66 10.61 3.22 0.05
CA TYR A 66 11.40 4.30 -0.53
C TYR A 66 12.82 4.21 0.01
N ASN A 67 13.83 4.36 -0.85
CA ASN A 67 15.26 4.22 -0.50
C ASN A 67 15.61 2.95 0.31
N GLY A 68 14.89 1.84 0.09
CA GLY A 68 15.09 0.56 0.79
C GLY A 68 14.49 0.49 2.19
N ASN A 69 13.76 1.52 2.62
CA ASN A 69 13.03 1.56 3.89
C ASN A 69 11.53 1.38 3.65
N VAL A 70 10.87 0.69 4.58
CA VAL A 70 9.41 0.52 4.56
C VAL A 70 8.77 1.62 5.41
N HIS A 71 7.77 2.27 4.82
CA HIS A 71 7.04 3.38 5.40
C HIS A 71 5.53 3.10 5.38
N PHE A 72 4.81 3.83 6.24
CA PHE A 72 3.36 3.72 6.37
C PHE A 72 2.70 5.08 6.31
N MET A 73 1.63 5.18 5.54
CA MET A 73 0.81 6.39 5.43
C MET A 73 -0.66 6.04 5.61
N GLY A 74 -1.43 6.91 6.23
CA GLY A 74 -2.84 6.61 6.47
C GLY A 74 -3.57 7.70 7.20
N ILE A 75 -4.74 7.34 7.71
CA ILE A 75 -5.65 8.24 8.41
C ILE A 75 -6.09 7.67 9.74
N LYS A 76 -6.30 8.55 10.70
CA LYS A 76 -6.89 8.28 12.00
C LYS A 76 -8.12 9.16 12.15
N TYR A 77 -9.15 8.61 12.78
CA TYR A 77 -10.37 9.35 13.08
C TYR A 77 -10.69 9.22 14.57
N ASP A 78 -10.87 10.34 15.27
CA ASP A 78 -11.20 10.35 16.70
C ASP A 78 -12.67 9.99 16.94
N LYS A 79 -12.93 8.68 16.91
CA LYS A 79 -14.25 8.09 17.16
C LYS A 79 -14.78 8.38 18.56
N LYS A 80 -13.88 8.54 19.56
CA LYS A 80 -14.29 8.80 20.95
C LYS A 80 -14.85 10.21 21.05
N ARG A 81 -14.12 11.20 20.53
CA ARG A 81 -14.57 12.59 20.48
C ARG A 81 -15.80 12.74 19.59
N ALA A 82 -15.86 12.07 18.44
CA ALA A 82 -17.04 12.06 17.57
C ALA A 82 -18.31 11.60 18.33
N LYS A 83 -18.21 10.53 19.11
CA LYS A 83 -19.31 10.02 19.95
C LYS A 83 -19.70 11.01 21.06
N THR A 84 -18.73 11.58 21.77
CA THR A 84 -18.97 12.57 22.83
C THR A 84 -19.66 13.82 22.30
N GLU A 85 -19.23 14.32 21.13
CA GLU A 85 -19.82 15.47 20.44
C GLU A 85 -21.11 15.12 19.69
N LYS A 86 -21.57 13.86 19.74
CA LYS A 86 -22.76 13.36 19.02
C LYS A 86 -22.71 13.67 17.51
N ARG A 87 -21.52 13.60 16.91
CA ARG A 87 -21.35 13.77 15.46
C ARG A 87 -21.99 12.60 14.73
N ILE A 88 -22.82 12.92 13.74
CA ILE A 88 -23.56 11.94 12.94
C ILE A 88 -22.85 11.70 11.60
N THR A 89 -22.11 12.70 11.11
CA THR A 89 -21.37 12.68 9.84
C THR A 89 -19.87 12.76 10.09
N PHE A 90 -19.09 12.46 9.05
CA PHE A 90 -17.65 12.67 9.06
C PHE A 90 -17.30 14.14 9.34
N SER A 91 -16.13 14.36 9.96
CA SER A 91 -15.62 15.69 10.29
C SER A 91 -14.11 15.73 10.13
N ASN A 92 -13.63 16.64 9.29
CA ASN A 92 -12.19 16.85 9.08
C ASN A 92 -11.46 17.24 10.37
N GLU A 93 -12.13 17.91 11.31
CA GLU A 93 -11.54 18.31 12.61
C GLU A 93 -11.20 17.13 13.52
N LEU A 94 -11.80 15.97 13.25
CA LEU A 94 -11.57 14.73 13.98
C LEU A 94 -10.67 13.77 13.22
N MET A 95 -10.24 14.16 12.01
CA MET A 95 -9.33 13.41 11.18
C MET A 95 -7.89 13.86 11.44
N THR A 96 -6.98 12.90 11.42
CA THR A 96 -5.54 13.14 11.35
C THR A 96 -5.00 12.28 10.24
N VAL A 97 -4.28 12.87 9.29
CA VAL A 97 -3.50 12.10 8.31
C VAL A 97 -2.09 11.93 8.85
N TYR A 98 -1.42 10.84 8.53
CA TYR A 98 -0.06 10.60 9.00
C TYR A 98 0.79 9.89 7.97
N ILE A 99 2.09 10.07 8.13
CA ILE A 99 3.14 9.32 7.45
C ILE A 99 4.23 9.02 8.48
N ASP A 100 4.46 7.73 8.71
CA ASP A 100 5.25 7.20 9.82
C ASP A 100 4.89 7.86 11.17
N LYS A 101 5.78 8.70 11.69
CA LYS A 101 5.64 9.41 12.98
C LYS A 101 5.13 10.84 12.83
N GLN A 102 5.00 11.35 11.59
CA GLN A 102 4.52 12.69 11.31
C GLN A 102 3.00 12.68 11.19
N SER A 103 2.34 13.69 11.72
CA SER A 103 0.87 13.80 11.73
C SER A 103 0.46 15.20 11.30
N PHE A 104 -0.59 15.27 10.48
CA PHE A 104 -1.08 16.51 9.89
C PHE A 104 -2.61 16.54 9.93
N SER A 105 -3.17 17.74 9.81
CA SER A 105 -4.62 17.94 9.87
C SER A 105 -5.30 17.63 8.54
N THR A 106 -4.57 17.76 7.42
CA THR A 106 -5.10 17.56 6.07
C THR A 106 -4.08 16.91 5.15
N VAL A 107 -4.56 16.29 4.06
CA VAL A 107 -3.69 15.73 3.01
C VAL A 107 -2.85 16.82 2.35
N GLU A 108 -3.38 18.03 2.18
CA GLU A 108 -2.64 19.15 1.58
C GLU A 108 -1.49 19.63 2.48
N GLU A 109 -1.73 19.71 3.78
CA GLU A 109 -0.68 20.02 4.76
C GLU A 109 0.43 18.96 4.73
N LEU A 110 0.05 17.68 4.70
CA LEU A 110 0.99 16.57 4.53
C LEU A 110 1.78 16.72 3.23
N ARG A 111 1.12 16.99 2.10
CA ARG A 111 1.78 17.15 0.80
C ARG A 111 2.87 18.21 0.80
N MET A 112 2.63 19.33 1.49
CA MET A 112 3.56 20.47 1.53
C MET A 112 4.72 20.29 2.52
N GLN A 113 4.51 19.54 3.61
CA GLN A 113 5.42 19.56 4.75
C GLN A 113 6.03 18.20 5.08
N ALA A 114 5.41 17.10 4.66
CA ALA A 114 5.88 15.78 5.00
C ALA A 114 7.22 15.47 4.34
N THR A 115 8.07 14.79 5.10
CA THR A 115 9.35 14.29 4.63
C THR A 115 9.45 12.78 4.79
N ILE A 116 10.16 12.13 3.88
CA ILE A 116 10.51 10.71 3.95
C ILE A 116 12.01 10.63 3.70
N ASP A 117 12.75 9.99 4.59
CA ASP A 117 14.22 9.87 4.52
C ASP A 117 14.95 11.22 4.31
N GLY A 118 14.38 12.29 4.87
CA GLY A 118 14.92 13.65 4.79
C GLY A 118 14.58 14.43 3.52
N GLU A 119 13.83 13.85 2.58
CA GLU A 119 13.34 14.52 1.37
C GLU A 119 11.86 14.90 1.50
N PHE A 120 11.48 16.09 1.05
CA PHE A 120 10.07 16.48 0.99
C PHE A 120 9.30 15.60 0.01
N LEU A 121 8.12 15.15 0.42
CA LEU A 121 7.26 14.30 -0.40
C LEU A 121 6.92 14.95 -1.76
N SER A 122 6.72 16.27 -1.78
CA SER A 122 6.45 17.03 -2.99
C SER A 122 7.59 17.00 -4.02
N ASN A 123 8.82 16.72 -3.60
CA ASN A 123 10.01 16.72 -4.44
C ASN A 123 10.30 15.33 -5.05
N ILE A 124 9.69 14.28 -4.51
CA ILE A 124 9.87 12.91 -4.99
C ILE A 124 9.09 12.72 -6.29
N SER A 125 9.80 12.78 -7.42
CA SER A 125 9.21 12.64 -8.76
C SER A 125 8.91 11.21 -9.17
N ALA A 126 9.63 10.22 -8.62
CA ALA A 126 9.42 8.78 -8.80
C ALA A 126 10.22 8.00 -7.75
N GLY A 127 10.01 6.69 -7.66
CA GLY A 127 10.82 5.79 -6.82
C GLY A 127 10.15 5.35 -5.52
N ILE A 128 8.94 5.83 -5.23
CA ILE A 128 8.12 5.25 -4.17
C ILE A 128 7.49 3.98 -4.72
N ILE A 129 7.77 2.86 -4.08
CA ILE A 129 7.34 1.53 -4.51
C ILE A 129 6.11 1.12 -3.70
N VAL A 130 4.99 0.90 -4.38
CA VAL A 130 3.75 0.43 -3.75
C VAL A 130 3.26 -0.89 -4.37
N ALA A 131 2.36 -1.58 -3.66
CA ALA A 131 1.70 -2.77 -4.16
C ALA A 131 0.86 -2.47 -5.43
N PRO A 132 0.73 -3.44 -6.37
CA PRO A 132 0.07 -3.21 -7.65
C PRO A 132 -1.43 -2.95 -7.53
N GLU A 133 -2.05 -3.39 -6.43
CA GLU A 133 -3.44 -3.11 -6.09
C GLU A 133 -3.76 -1.61 -5.98
N TYR A 134 -2.75 -0.79 -5.67
CA TYR A 134 -2.92 0.66 -5.68
C TYR A 134 -2.97 1.25 -7.09
N ASN A 135 -2.61 0.52 -8.13
CA ASN A 135 -2.63 1.02 -9.51
C ASN A 135 -4.07 1.30 -10.00
N GLU A 136 -5.04 0.50 -9.57
CA GLU A 136 -6.46 0.74 -9.83
C GLU A 136 -6.97 2.00 -9.12
N LEU A 137 -6.23 2.45 -8.09
CA LEU A 137 -6.50 3.61 -7.28
C LEU A 137 -5.62 4.81 -7.65
N LEU A 138 -4.81 4.77 -8.70
CA LEU A 138 -4.11 5.96 -9.22
C LEU A 138 -4.92 6.70 -10.29
#